data_AF-A0A346PS70-F1
#
_entry.id   AF-A0A346PS70-F1
#
_cell.length_a   1.000
_cell.length_b   1.000
_cell.length_c   1.000
_cell.angle_alpha   90.00
_cell.angle_beta   90.00
_cell.angle_gamma   90.00
#
_symmetry.space_group_name_H-M   'P 1'
#
loop_
_entity.id
_entity.type
_entity.pdbx_description
1 polymer ?
#
loop_
_entity_poly.entity_id
_entity_poly.type
_entity_poly.pdbx_seq_one_letter_code
_entity_poly.pdbx_strand_id
1 'polypeptide(L)'
;MSSRASELESPKASGDALEADVVQAVDALEYVGDRTATWHDAKTTALLEPSEWLPFYSIVVVEPDTPVEIKGCQIRTSNGDRSTRGQFYVKRTAHERLLEAAGMYLFVVYVPRPGLPQLARALVPASIVDELLRGKWYDVGGSRSESEVAKLAWSHVIDPGTVESEGGERF
;
A
#
# COMPACT_ATOMS: atom_id res chain seq x y z
N MET A 1 -28.28 -12.74 17.54
CA MET A 1 -26.82 -12.63 17.37
C MET A 1 -26.58 -11.81 16.12
N SER A 2 -26.09 -10.58 16.28
CA SER A 2 -26.05 -9.58 15.19
C SER A 2 -24.80 -9.77 14.34
N SER A 3 -24.98 -10.05 13.05
CA SER A 3 -23.93 -10.11 12.04
C SER A 3 -23.39 -8.71 11.75
N ARG A 4 -22.42 -8.25 12.54
CA ARG A 4 -21.69 -6.98 12.32
C ARG A 4 -20.51 -7.09 11.36
N ALA A 5 -20.40 -8.17 10.59
CA ALA A 5 -19.30 -8.42 9.66
C ALA A 5 -19.59 -7.99 8.21
N SER A 6 -20.72 -7.33 7.92
CA SER A 6 -21.24 -7.15 6.55
C SER A 6 -21.43 -5.68 6.11
N GLU A 7 -20.59 -4.75 6.55
CA GLU A 7 -20.58 -3.37 5.99
C GLU A 7 -19.15 -2.90 5.74
N LEU A 8 -18.37 -3.70 5.02
CA LEU A 8 -17.20 -3.18 4.34
C LEU A 8 -17.55 -3.04 2.86
N GLU A 9 -17.29 -1.86 2.31
CA GLU A 9 -17.40 -1.61 0.89
C GLU A 9 -16.48 -2.57 0.11
N SER A 10 -16.70 -2.69 -1.21
CA SER A 10 -15.87 -3.56 -2.06
C SER A 10 -14.36 -3.30 -1.86
N PRO A 11 -13.47 -4.29 -2.09
CA PRO A 11 -12.02 -4.08 -1.97
C PRO A 11 -11.49 -2.87 -2.74
N LYS A 12 -12.11 -2.57 -3.89
CA LYS A 12 -11.79 -1.37 -4.67
C LYS A 12 -12.18 -0.09 -3.91
N ALA A 13 -13.40 0.00 -3.41
CA ALA A 13 -13.85 1.16 -2.65
C ALA A 13 -13.00 1.39 -1.38
N SER A 14 -12.60 0.31 -0.70
CA SER A 14 -11.66 0.41 0.43
C SER A 14 -10.27 0.91 0.00
N GLY A 15 -9.80 0.54 -1.19
CA GLY A 15 -8.56 1.08 -1.77
C GLY A 15 -8.68 2.56 -2.09
N ASP A 16 -9.69 2.93 -2.87
CA ASP A 16 -9.94 4.32 -3.29
C ASP A 16 -10.11 5.27 -2.07
N ALA A 17 -10.77 4.82 -0.99
CA ALA A 17 -10.92 5.59 0.24
C ALA A 17 -9.58 5.77 0.99
N LEU A 18 -8.78 4.70 1.08
CA LEU A 18 -7.47 4.74 1.73
C LEU A 18 -6.48 5.66 0.99
N GLU A 19 -6.51 5.61 -0.34
CA GLU A 19 -5.72 6.49 -1.21
C GLU A 19 -6.10 7.97 -0.96
N ALA A 20 -7.40 8.27 -0.93
CA ALA A 20 -7.88 9.62 -0.64
C ALA A 20 -7.44 10.11 0.75
N ASP A 21 -7.58 9.27 1.78
CA ASP A 21 -7.17 9.61 3.15
C ASP A 21 -5.67 9.92 3.24
N VAL A 22 -4.82 9.14 2.55
CA VAL A 22 -3.37 9.35 2.52
C VAL A 22 -3.01 10.65 1.82
N VAL A 23 -3.58 10.90 0.64
CA VAL A 23 -3.29 12.12 -0.13
C VAL A 23 -3.76 13.36 0.64
N GLN A 24 -4.90 13.30 1.33
CA GLN A 24 -5.38 14.41 2.16
C GLN A 24 -4.52 14.67 3.40
N ALA A 25 -3.89 13.63 3.96
CA ALA A 25 -3.07 13.74 5.15
C ALA A 25 -1.63 14.21 4.88
N VAL A 26 -1.17 14.16 3.63
CA VAL A 26 0.20 14.50 3.25
C VAL A 26 0.19 15.67 2.27
N ASP A 27 0.41 16.88 2.79
CA ASP A 27 0.36 18.13 2.02
C ASP A 27 1.24 18.14 0.76
N ALA A 28 2.36 17.41 0.78
CA ALA A 28 3.29 17.31 -0.33
C ALA A 28 2.92 16.22 -1.35
N LEU A 29 1.73 15.60 -1.29
CA LEU A 29 1.21 14.67 -2.29
C LEU A 29 0.04 15.29 -3.08
N GLU A 30 0.06 15.09 -4.40
CA GLU A 30 -1.06 15.38 -5.29
C GLU A 30 -1.60 14.08 -5.88
N TYR A 31 -2.91 13.89 -5.83
CA TYR A 31 -3.60 12.75 -6.44
C TYR A 31 -3.40 12.73 -7.96
N VAL A 32 -3.09 11.55 -8.49
CA VAL A 32 -3.02 11.27 -9.93
C VAL A 32 -4.06 10.22 -10.29
N GLY A 33 -5.10 10.62 -11.02
CA GLY A 33 -6.15 9.69 -11.45
C GLY A 33 -5.77 8.86 -12.68
N ASP A 34 -6.50 7.76 -12.87
CA ASP A 34 -6.31 6.77 -13.95
C ASP A 34 -6.29 7.34 -15.38
N ARG A 35 -6.89 8.53 -15.59
CA ARG A 35 -6.86 9.23 -16.89
C ARG A 35 -5.49 9.82 -17.23
N THR A 36 -4.68 10.05 -16.21
CA THR A 36 -3.34 10.66 -16.30
C THR A 36 -2.27 9.58 -16.23
N ALA A 37 -2.37 8.68 -15.25
CA ALA A 37 -1.47 7.54 -15.09
C ALA A 37 -2.22 6.36 -14.47
N THR A 38 -1.94 5.14 -14.94
CA THR A 38 -2.57 3.90 -14.45
C THR A 38 -1.64 3.07 -13.57
N TRP A 39 -0.55 3.66 -13.07
CA TRP A 39 0.58 2.94 -12.46
C TRP A 39 1.15 3.62 -11.20
N HIS A 40 0.63 4.80 -10.85
CA HIS A 40 0.89 5.51 -9.60
C HIS A 40 -0.38 6.29 -9.24
N ASP A 41 -0.63 6.46 -7.96
CA ASP A 41 -1.85 7.08 -7.41
C ASP A 41 -1.62 8.54 -7.00
N ALA A 42 -0.36 8.92 -6.80
CA ALA A 42 0.03 10.26 -6.42
C ALA A 42 1.40 10.65 -6.99
N LYS A 43 1.74 11.93 -6.90
CA LYS A 43 3.10 12.45 -7.10
C LYS A 43 3.44 13.46 -6.01
N THR A 44 4.71 13.61 -5.69
CA THR A 44 5.15 14.67 -4.78
C THR A 44 5.03 16.04 -5.46
N THR A 45 4.57 17.06 -4.73
CA THR A 45 4.46 18.45 -5.22
C THR A 45 5.55 19.36 -4.67
N ALA A 46 6.19 18.94 -3.58
CA ALA A 46 7.28 19.60 -2.90
C ALA A 46 8.26 18.54 -2.37
N LEU A 47 9.33 18.99 -1.72
CA LEU A 47 10.20 18.09 -0.98
C LEU A 47 9.37 17.37 0.10
N LEU A 48 9.30 16.05 0.03
CA LEU A 48 8.62 15.24 1.03
C LEU A 48 9.65 14.72 2.04
N GLU A 49 9.40 15.01 3.32
CA GLU A 49 10.26 14.66 4.44
C GLU A 49 9.56 13.65 5.36
N PRO A 50 10.31 12.79 6.08
CA PRO A 50 9.73 11.85 7.02
C PRO A 50 9.07 12.60 8.17
N SER A 51 7.97 12.03 8.68
CA SER A 51 7.30 12.48 9.89
C SER A 51 6.94 11.28 10.77
N GLU A 52 6.51 11.54 12.01
CA GLU A 52 5.97 10.48 12.88
C GLU A 52 4.78 9.78 12.21
N TRP A 53 3.97 10.52 11.44
CA TRP A 53 2.83 9.95 10.74
C TRP A 53 3.27 9.16 9.51
N LEU A 54 4.19 9.66 8.69
CA LEU A 54 4.71 8.99 7.49
C LEU A 54 6.22 8.70 7.62
N PRO A 55 6.60 7.55 8.21
CA PRO A 55 8.00 7.17 8.30
C PRO A 55 8.53 6.71 6.93
N PHE A 56 9.79 7.03 6.67
CA PHE A 56 10.51 6.60 5.48
C PHE A 56 11.43 5.43 5.80
N TYR A 57 11.59 4.52 4.85
CA TYR A 57 12.53 3.41 4.95
C TYR A 57 13.50 3.44 3.78
N SER A 58 14.80 3.35 4.11
CA SER A 58 15.93 3.35 3.15
C SER A 58 16.09 4.63 2.32
N ILE A 59 15.33 5.68 2.61
CA ILE A 59 15.48 7.01 2.00
C ILE A 59 15.25 8.11 3.06
N VAL A 60 15.87 9.27 2.85
CA VAL A 60 15.86 10.38 3.82
C VAL A 60 14.90 11.50 3.40
N VAL A 61 14.82 11.82 2.10
CA VAL A 61 13.91 12.82 1.52
C VAL A 61 13.48 12.38 0.12
N VAL A 62 12.34 12.87 -0.36
CA VAL A 62 11.86 12.62 -1.73
C VAL A 62 11.69 13.94 -2.47
N GLU A 63 12.27 14.03 -3.66
CA GLU A 63 12.23 15.23 -4.50
C GLU A 63 10.80 15.50 -5.02
N PRO A 64 10.46 16.75 -5.38
CA PRO A 64 9.23 17.05 -6.10
C PRO A 64 9.10 16.25 -7.41
N ASP A 65 7.87 16.12 -7.91
CA ASP A 65 7.51 15.41 -9.13
C ASP A 65 7.87 13.90 -9.15
N THR A 66 8.12 13.31 -7.97
CA THR A 66 8.38 11.88 -7.82
C THR A 66 7.06 11.11 -7.78
N PRO A 67 6.85 10.12 -8.66
CA PRO A 67 5.67 9.26 -8.64
C PRO A 67 5.59 8.39 -7.37
N VAL A 68 4.38 8.26 -6.82
CA VAL A 68 4.08 7.46 -5.62
C VAL A 68 2.89 6.56 -5.88
N GLU A 69 3.09 5.25 -5.80
CA GLU A 69 2.02 4.25 -5.81
C GLU A 69 1.60 3.93 -4.38
N ILE A 70 0.30 4.05 -4.08
CA ILE A 70 -0.25 3.79 -2.76
C ILE A 70 -0.79 2.35 -2.74
N LYS A 71 -0.43 1.59 -1.71
CA LYS A 71 -0.89 0.20 -1.57
C LYS A 71 -1.35 -0.09 -0.15
N GLY A 72 -2.64 -0.32 -0.02
CA GLY A 72 -3.27 -0.77 1.22
C GLY A 72 -3.33 -2.28 1.36
N CYS A 73 -3.17 -2.80 2.57
CA CYS A 73 -3.61 -4.14 2.92
C CYS A 73 -4.17 -4.22 4.34
N GLN A 74 -5.05 -5.19 4.57
CA GLN A 74 -5.61 -5.46 5.90
C GLN A 74 -4.51 -5.96 6.85
N ILE A 75 -4.62 -5.67 8.15
CA ILE A 75 -3.71 -6.23 9.16
C ILE A 75 -3.60 -7.76 9.07
N ARG A 76 -4.73 -8.44 8.86
CA ARG A 76 -4.83 -9.88 8.69
C ARG A 76 -5.85 -10.22 7.63
N THR A 77 -5.58 -11.28 6.89
CA THR A 77 -6.52 -11.91 5.96
C THR A 77 -6.88 -13.31 6.46
N SER A 78 -8.16 -13.67 6.35
CA SER A 78 -8.62 -15.03 6.64
C SER A 78 -8.40 -15.93 5.44
N ASN A 79 -7.91 -17.14 5.70
CA ASN A 79 -7.80 -18.24 4.74
C ASN A 79 -8.45 -19.49 5.34
N GLY A 80 -9.78 -19.45 5.48
CA GLY A 80 -10.55 -20.48 6.19
C GLY A 80 -10.28 -20.43 7.69
N ASP A 81 -9.81 -21.53 8.26
CA ASP A 81 -9.54 -21.66 9.70
C ASP A 81 -8.24 -20.97 10.15
N ARG A 82 -7.45 -20.44 9.20
CA ARG A 82 -6.17 -19.78 9.50
C ARG A 82 -6.25 -18.30 9.17
N SER A 83 -5.51 -17.50 9.95
CA SER A 83 -5.30 -16.09 9.68
C SER A 83 -3.82 -15.83 9.37
N THR A 84 -3.57 -15.14 8.26
CA THR A 84 -2.23 -14.69 7.86
C THR A 84 -2.17 -13.17 7.90
N ARG A 85 -0.96 -12.61 7.99
CA ARG A 85 -0.75 -11.17 7.77
C ARG A 85 -1.21 -10.80 6.36
N GLY A 86 -1.84 -9.63 6.22
CA GLY A 86 -2.24 -9.14 4.90
C GLY A 86 -1.06 -8.89 3.99
N GLN A 87 -1.35 -8.81 2.70
CA GLN A 87 -0.36 -8.73 1.65
C GLN A 87 -0.72 -7.59 0.69
N PHE A 88 0.28 -6.79 0.34
CA PHE A 88 0.20 -5.84 -0.75
C PHE A 88 0.18 -6.60 -2.08
N TYR A 89 -0.73 -6.20 -2.97
CA TYR A 89 -0.84 -6.78 -4.31
C TYR A 89 -0.16 -5.85 -5.30
N VAL A 90 0.95 -6.30 -5.89
CA VAL A 90 1.78 -5.51 -6.80
C VAL A 90 1.63 -6.05 -8.22
N LYS A 91 1.39 -5.15 -9.17
CA LYS A 91 1.31 -5.46 -10.60
C LYS A 91 2.67 -5.27 -11.25
N ARG A 92 3.08 -6.21 -12.10
CA ARG A 92 4.42 -6.21 -12.72
C ARG A 92 4.66 -4.94 -13.53
N THR A 93 3.75 -4.63 -14.44
CA THR A 93 3.89 -3.46 -15.33
C THR A 93 3.93 -2.14 -14.56
N ALA A 94 3.12 -1.98 -13.52
CA ALA A 94 3.16 -0.76 -12.70
C ALA A 94 4.50 -0.65 -11.94
N HIS A 95 4.99 -1.76 -11.39
CA HIS A 95 6.26 -1.82 -10.68
C HIS A 95 7.46 -1.44 -11.56
N GLU A 96 7.52 -1.97 -12.79
CA GLU A 96 8.59 -1.64 -13.73
C GLU A 96 8.61 -0.15 -14.09
N ARG A 97 7.44 0.48 -14.26
CA ARG A 97 7.36 1.92 -14.51
C ARG A 97 7.77 2.77 -13.32
N LEU A 98 7.47 2.34 -12.09
CA LEU A 98 7.99 2.99 -10.89
C LEU A 98 9.51 2.87 -10.81
N LEU A 99 10.09 1.71 -11.15
CA LEU A 99 11.55 1.54 -11.18
C LEU A 99 12.21 2.48 -12.19
N GLU A 100 11.67 2.55 -13.41
CA GLU A 100 12.16 3.47 -14.45
C GLU A 100 12.07 4.95 -14.01
N ALA A 101 11.02 5.30 -13.29
CA ALA A 101 10.79 6.66 -12.81
C ALA A 101 11.45 6.99 -11.45
N ALA A 102 12.25 6.06 -10.90
CA ALA A 102 12.79 6.16 -9.53
C ALA A 102 11.71 6.49 -8.46
N GLY A 103 10.50 5.97 -8.67
CA GLY A 103 9.31 6.25 -7.86
C GLY A 103 9.28 5.51 -6.52
N MET A 104 8.24 5.81 -5.76
CA MET A 104 8.03 5.31 -4.40
C MET A 104 6.79 4.43 -4.30
N TYR A 105 6.81 3.54 -3.32
CA TYR A 105 5.60 2.97 -2.74
C TYR A 105 5.27 3.66 -1.42
N LEU A 106 3.99 3.97 -1.21
CA LEU A 106 3.43 4.30 0.09
C LEU A 106 2.53 3.14 0.52
N PHE A 107 3.06 2.31 1.42
CA PHE A 107 2.34 1.16 1.96
C PHE A 107 1.53 1.54 3.18
N VAL A 108 0.31 0.99 3.30
CA VAL A 108 -0.59 1.24 4.41
C VAL A 108 -1.17 -0.07 4.94
N VAL A 109 -1.04 -0.30 6.24
CA VAL A 109 -1.71 -1.43 6.92
C VAL A 109 -2.93 -0.88 7.66
N TYR A 110 -4.10 -1.46 7.42
CA TYR A 110 -5.35 -0.96 8.01
C TYR A 110 -6.19 -2.06 8.68
N VAL A 111 -7.08 -1.65 9.58
CA VAL A 111 -8.12 -2.53 10.13
C VAL A 111 -9.35 -2.47 9.23
N PRO A 112 -9.87 -3.60 8.74
CA PRO A 112 -11.05 -3.63 7.89
C PRO A 112 -12.32 -3.38 8.72
N ARG A 113 -12.57 -2.12 9.07
CA ARG A 113 -13.80 -1.62 9.72
C ARG A 113 -14.10 -0.20 9.21
N PRO A 114 -15.30 0.36 9.45
CA PRO A 114 -15.64 1.71 9.00
C PRO A 114 -14.58 2.74 9.38
N GLY A 115 -14.22 3.61 8.43
CA GLY A 115 -13.13 4.59 8.55
C GLY A 115 -11.71 4.03 8.33
N LEU A 116 -11.59 2.75 7.95
CA LEU A 116 -10.33 2.07 7.61
C LEU A 116 -9.12 2.46 8.47
N PRO A 117 -9.18 2.31 9.82
CA PRO A 117 -8.14 2.81 10.69
C PRO A 117 -6.76 2.28 10.29
N GLN A 118 -5.85 3.21 10.02
CA GLN A 118 -4.50 2.92 9.55
C GLN A 118 -3.58 2.68 10.76
N LEU A 119 -2.97 1.50 10.82
CA LEU A 119 -2.08 1.06 11.91
C LEU A 119 -0.59 1.22 11.60
N ALA A 120 -0.25 1.41 10.33
CA ALA A 120 1.12 1.69 9.92
C ALA A 120 1.15 2.23 8.50
N ARG A 121 2.16 3.04 8.24
CA ARG A 121 2.52 3.56 6.92
C ARG A 121 4.01 3.37 6.69
N ALA A 122 4.42 3.27 5.44
CA ALA A 122 5.82 3.22 5.07
C ALA A 122 6.01 3.80 3.67
N LEU A 123 6.85 4.83 3.54
CA LEU A 123 7.34 5.28 2.24
C LEU A 123 8.64 4.55 1.91
N VAL A 124 8.68 3.86 0.78
CA VAL A 124 9.79 2.98 0.39
C VAL A 124 10.12 3.15 -1.09
N PRO A 125 11.39 3.29 -1.49
CA PRO A 125 11.77 3.30 -2.90
C PRO A 125 11.37 2.03 -3.64
N ALA A 126 10.92 2.18 -4.88
CA ALA A 126 10.57 1.03 -5.72
C ALA A 126 11.74 0.05 -5.91
N SER A 127 12.99 0.54 -5.91
CA SER A 127 14.20 -0.28 -5.97
C SER A 127 14.38 -1.20 -4.77
N ILE A 128 14.01 -0.76 -3.57
CA ILE A 128 14.02 -1.61 -2.37
C ILE A 128 12.87 -2.63 -2.44
N VAL A 129 11.71 -2.20 -2.93
CA VAL A 129 10.57 -3.09 -3.12
C VAL A 129 10.88 -4.17 -4.16
N ASP A 130 11.62 -3.88 -5.24
CA ASP A 130 12.05 -4.87 -6.24
C ASP A 130 12.83 -6.02 -5.61
N GLU A 131 13.78 -5.72 -4.73
CA GLU A 131 14.52 -6.73 -3.98
C GLU A 131 13.61 -7.58 -3.09
N LEU A 132 12.61 -6.97 -2.46
CA LEU A 132 11.60 -7.69 -1.66
C LEU A 132 10.65 -8.54 -2.51
N LEU A 133 10.46 -8.20 -3.80
CA LEU A 133 9.62 -8.93 -4.73
C LEU A 133 10.37 -10.03 -5.51
N ARG A 134 11.70 -10.08 -5.41
CA ARG A 134 12.54 -11.07 -6.10
C ARG A 134 12.04 -12.51 -5.84
N GLY A 135 11.71 -13.21 -6.93
CA GLY A 135 11.20 -14.59 -6.89
C GLY A 135 9.75 -14.76 -6.41
N LYS A 136 8.96 -13.67 -6.31
CA LYS A 136 7.55 -13.71 -5.87
C LYS A 136 6.53 -13.47 -6.98
N TRP A 137 6.98 -13.19 -8.19
CA TRP A 137 6.12 -12.95 -9.34
C TRP A 137 5.46 -14.25 -9.83
N TYR A 138 4.19 -14.17 -10.21
CA TYR A 138 3.43 -15.29 -10.75
C TYR A 138 2.39 -14.83 -11.76
N ASP A 139 2.15 -15.68 -12.75
CA ASP A 139 1.18 -15.41 -13.81
C ASP A 139 -0.26 -15.45 -13.29
N VAL A 140 -1.04 -14.46 -13.70
CA VAL A 140 -2.49 -14.40 -13.49
C VAL A 140 -3.18 -14.49 -14.84
N GLY A 141 -3.33 -15.71 -15.35
CA GLY A 141 -3.98 -15.96 -16.64
C GLY A 141 -5.41 -15.38 -16.74
N GLY A 142 -5.89 -15.18 -17.98
CA GLY A 142 -7.24 -14.71 -18.31
C GLY A 142 -7.28 -13.32 -18.97
N SER A 143 -8.48 -12.77 -19.18
CA SER A 143 -8.73 -11.43 -19.74
C SER A 143 -8.52 -10.30 -18.71
N ARG A 144 -7.50 -10.42 -17.85
CA ARG A 144 -7.17 -9.39 -16.87
C ARG A 144 -6.29 -8.32 -17.52
N SER A 145 -6.28 -7.12 -16.94
CA SER A 145 -5.41 -6.03 -17.39
C SER A 145 -3.92 -6.30 -17.17
N GLU A 146 -3.57 -7.37 -16.43
CA GLU A 146 -2.20 -7.72 -16.04
C GLU A 146 -1.97 -9.20 -16.30
N SER A 147 -0.78 -9.55 -16.78
CA SER A 147 -0.34 -10.94 -16.97
C SER A 147 0.41 -11.50 -15.75
N GLU A 148 1.12 -10.66 -15.00
CA GLU A 148 1.99 -11.08 -13.90
C GLU A 148 1.86 -10.15 -12.68
N VAL A 149 1.81 -10.74 -11.48
CA VAL A 149 1.66 -10.02 -10.22
C VAL A 149 2.48 -10.67 -9.10
N ALA A 150 2.66 -9.94 -8.01
CA ALA A 150 3.29 -10.44 -6.80
C ALA A 150 2.49 -10.06 -5.55
N LYS A 151 2.66 -10.84 -4.48
CA LYS A 151 2.10 -10.54 -3.17
C LYS A 151 3.22 -10.38 -2.14
N LEU A 152 3.20 -9.25 -1.43
CA LEU A 152 4.19 -8.91 -0.42
C LEU A 152 3.51 -8.77 0.94
N ALA A 153 3.77 -9.69 1.86
CA ALA A 153 3.26 -9.58 3.23
C ALA A 153 3.76 -8.29 3.87
N TRP A 154 2.90 -7.56 4.58
CA TRP A 154 3.27 -6.27 5.15
C TRP A 154 4.45 -6.36 6.12
N SER A 155 4.65 -7.51 6.78
CA SER A 155 5.76 -7.73 7.71
C SER A 155 7.13 -7.88 7.04
N HIS A 156 7.19 -7.90 5.70
CA HIS A 156 8.46 -7.78 4.99
C HIS A 156 8.90 -6.33 4.79
N VAL A 157 8.00 -5.37 5.02
CA VAL A 157 8.24 -3.94 4.83
C VAL A 157 8.23 -3.20 6.17
N ILE A 158 7.26 -3.52 7.02
CA ILE A 158 6.99 -2.85 8.29
C ILE A 158 7.26 -3.82 9.44
N ASP A 159 7.94 -3.34 10.49
CA ASP A 159 8.17 -4.12 11.71
C ASP A 159 6.82 -4.54 12.34
N PRO A 160 6.59 -5.84 12.56
CA PRO A 160 5.42 -6.32 13.30
C PRO A 160 5.19 -5.66 14.66
N GLY A 161 6.25 -5.29 15.38
CA GLY A 161 6.11 -4.62 16.67
C GLY A 161 5.33 -3.30 16.58
N THR A 162 5.49 -2.55 15.49
CA THR A 162 4.76 -1.29 15.23
C THR A 162 3.27 -1.57 15.02
N VAL A 163 2.93 -2.54 14.18
CA VAL A 163 1.54 -2.84 13.84
C VAL A 163 0.79 -3.51 15.01
N GLU A 164 1.45 -4.41 15.73
CA GLU A 164 0.84 -5.20 16.81
C GLU A 164 0.64 -4.39 18.10
N SER A 165 1.47 -3.36 18.34
CA SER A 165 1.27 -2.43 19.45
C SER A 165 0.12 -1.45 19.20
N GLU A 166 -0.04 -0.96 17.97
CA GLU A 166 -1.18 -0.12 17.58
C GLU A 166 -2.49 -0.90 17.42
N GLY A 167 -2.42 -2.16 17.00
CA GLY A 167 -3.57 -3.06 16.87
C GLY A 167 -4.01 -3.72 18.18
N GLY A 168 -3.48 -3.29 19.33
CA GLY A 168 -3.53 -3.96 20.64
C GLY A 168 -4.88 -4.16 21.33
N GLU A 169 -6.02 -3.89 20.69
CA GLU A 169 -7.31 -4.41 21.15
C GLU A 169 -7.59 -5.74 20.43
N ARG A 170 -7.34 -6.84 21.16
CA ARG A 170 -7.62 -8.26 20.80
C ARG A 170 -8.49 -8.45 19.53
N PHE A 171 -7.85 -8.90 18.46
CA PHE A 171 -8.50 -9.59 17.34
C PHE A 171 -8.85 -11.04 17.72
#